data_AF-A0A8T4NHS1-F1
#
_entry.id   AF-A0A8T4NHS1-F1
#
_cell.length_a   1.000
_cell.length_b   1.000
_cell.length_c   1.000
_cell.angle_alpha   90.00
_cell.angle_beta   90.00
_cell.angle_gamma   90.00
#
_symmetry.space_group_name_H-M   'P 1'
#
loop_
_entity.id
_entity.type
_entity.pdbx_description
1 polymer ?
#
loop_
_entity_poly.entity_id
_entity_poly.type
_entity_poly.pdbx_seq_one_letter_code
_entity_poly.pdbx_strand_id
1 'polypeptide(L)'
;MKKMLIASLSVSIFVVLAITFMVLFGGSKVHLSNQSNNSLEICNSLIYNGDDKINIVFLSDKKTVREYSDYLFSITPFSSNKDKFNILYIDSYQPECQLYKSVALLCYSKELTKKASSCKSDYVIALENKPAEIRSSSYMNVISINKNNPKTVLPHELSHALANLADEYVPADIPSGSKNCLSKCTLSKENCFDGCSKSNYYRTINQGIMRSLNSKEFGSFDESLIQESINSQTDKRTGITGNAISEINCNGQSYYLLTGTLKDNSIQIKNKEIEKGCVGNNGYGQFNHRIILNDNTILGQESFNPEFIFTDSQNGQMTIDGSTFSSDIEFYVKVPAINDAKTLEIYNEDTKVGETKLNDIGAIPCKLV
;
A
#
# COMPACT_ATOMS: atom_id res chain seq x y z
N MET A 1 1.85 -29.79 72.09
CA MET A 1 3.01 -29.78 71.18
C MET A 1 2.66 -30.10 69.72
N LYS A 2 2.05 -31.24 69.36
CA LYS A 2 1.73 -31.58 67.95
C LYS A 2 0.93 -30.51 67.18
N LYS A 3 -0.11 -29.91 67.79
CA LYS A 3 -0.91 -28.85 67.13
C LYS A 3 -0.13 -27.57 66.84
N MET A 4 0.85 -27.25 67.68
CA MET A 4 1.69 -26.05 67.54
C MET A 4 2.75 -26.25 66.45
N LEU A 5 3.25 -27.49 66.32
CA LEU A 5 4.17 -27.90 65.25
C LEU A 5 3.49 -27.91 63.86
N ILE A 6 2.24 -28.37 63.79
CA ILE A 6 1.46 -28.36 62.54
C ILE A 6 1.17 -26.91 62.10
N ALA A 7 0.78 -26.03 63.03
CA ALA A 7 0.50 -24.63 62.71
C ALA A 7 1.75 -23.89 62.18
N SER A 8 2.91 -24.14 62.80
CA SER A 8 4.20 -23.59 62.34
C SER A 8 4.56 -24.06 60.92
N LEU A 9 4.35 -25.34 60.60
CA LEU A 9 4.67 -25.89 59.29
C LEU A 9 3.80 -25.30 58.18
N SER A 10 2.50 -25.11 58.43
CA SER A 10 1.57 -24.51 57.47
C SER A 10 1.91 -23.05 57.13
N VAL A 11 2.37 -22.26 58.11
CA VAL A 11 2.78 -20.86 57.87
C VAL A 11 4.04 -20.81 57.02
N SER A 12 5.02 -21.68 57.29
CA SER A 12 6.25 -21.74 56.48
C SER A 12 5.97 -22.12 55.02
N ILE A 13 5.05 -23.07 54.77
CA ILE A 13 4.66 -23.46 53.40
C ILE A 13 4.00 -22.29 52.66
N PHE A 14 3.12 -21.55 53.33
CA PHE A 14 2.45 -20.40 52.72
C PHE A 14 3.44 -19.27 52.36
N VAL A 15 4.43 -19.01 53.22
CA VAL A 15 5.47 -18.01 52.97
C VAL A 15 6.35 -18.42 51.78
N VAL A 16 6.74 -19.69 51.70
CA VAL A 16 7.54 -20.20 50.57
C VAL A 16 6.76 -20.11 49.26
N LEU A 17 5.48 -20.47 49.25
CA LEU A 17 4.63 -20.36 48.05
C LEU A 17 4.45 -18.90 47.61
N ALA A 18 4.24 -17.98 48.55
CA ALA A 18 4.12 -16.55 48.25
C ALA A 18 5.42 -15.95 47.67
N ILE A 19 6.58 -16.33 48.23
CA ILE A 19 7.89 -15.90 47.71
C ILE A 19 8.12 -16.49 46.31
N THR A 20 7.81 -17.77 46.11
CA THR A 20 7.98 -18.44 44.80
C THR A 20 7.07 -17.80 43.75
N PHE A 21 5.83 -17.44 44.10
CA PHE A 21 4.93 -16.70 43.23
C PHE A 21 5.46 -15.30 42.90
N MET A 22 5.97 -14.55 43.89
CA MET A 22 6.60 -13.25 43.63
C MET A 22 7.86 -13.35 42.75
N VAL A 23 8.66 -14.41 42.88
CA VAL A 23 9.86 -14.59 42.04
C VAL A 23 9.49 -15.00 40.61
N LEU A 24 8.50 -15.89 40.45
CA LEU A 24 8.05 -16.34 39.12
C LEU A 24 7.25 -15.28 38.36
N PHE A 25 6.51 -14.41 39.06
CA PHE A 25 5.63 -13.42 38.42
C PHE A 25 6.08 -11.97 38.59
N GLY A 26 6.92 -11.64 39.58
CA GLY A 26 7.45 -10.29 39.82
C GLY A 26 8.63 -9.90 38.94
N GLY A 27 9.23 -10.85 38.23
CA GLY A 27 10.31 -10.60 37.26
C GLY A 27 9.83 -10.23 35.85
N SER A 28 8.53 -10.38 35.57
CA SER A 28 7.93 -9.88 34.34
C SER A 28 7.79 -8.38 34.47
N LYS A 29 8.89 -7.65 34.24
CA LYS A 29 8.80 -6.26 33.79
C LYS A 29 7.86 -6.30 32.61
N VAL A 30 6.63 -5.84 32.81
CA VAL A 30 5.76 -5.45 31.71
C VAL A 30 6.60 -4.44 30.96
N HIS A 31 7.21 -4.87 29.86
CA HIS A 31 7.75 -3.98 28.87
C HIS A 31 6.52 -3.24 28.35
N LEU A 32 6.16 -2.16 29.03
CA LEU A 32 5.43 -1.05 28.44
C LEU A 32 6.24 -0.74 27.20
N SER A 33 5.73 -1.19 26.06
CA SER A 33 6.32 -0.96 24.74
C SER A 33 6.77 0.48 24.73
N ASN A 34 8.08 0.69 24.56
CA ASN A 34 8.69 2.01 24.49
C ASN A 34 7.75 2.88 23.67
N GLN A 35 7.24 3.95 24.27
CA GLN A 35 6.39 4.92 23.59
C GLN A 35 7.26 5.46 22.46
N SER A 36 7.16 4.86 21.28
CA SER A 36 8.00 5.25 20.15
C SER A 36 7.72 6.72 19.94
N ASN A 37 8.75 7.55 19.82
CA ASN A 37 8.58 8.98 19.57
C ASN A 37 7.68 9.14 18.32
N ASN A 38 6.38 9.40 18.55
CA ASN A 38 5.34 9.52 17.53
C ASN A 38 5.42 10.86 16.79
N SER A 39 6.62 11.43 16.66
CA SER A 39 6.82 12.61 15.82
C SER A 39 6.75 12.17 14.36
N LEU A 40 5.87 12.81 13.60
CA LEU A 40 5.83 12.67 12.15
C LEU A 40 7.16 13.13 11.56
N GLU A 41 7.54 12.55 10.44
CA GLU A 41 8.68 12.99 9.64
C GLU A 41 8.39 14.36 9.01
N ILE A 42 9.44 15.05 8.56
CA ILE A 42 9.28 16.30 7.82
C ILE A 42 8.82 15.97 6.40
N CYS A 43 7.59 16.37 6.07
CA CYS A 43 7.06 16.26 4.71
C CYS A 43 7.47 17.48 3.89
N ASN A 44 8.32 17.27 2.88
CA ASN A 44 8.74 18.33 1.96
C ASN A 44 7.94 18.25 0.65
N SER A 45 7.83 19.37 -0.05
CA SER A 45 7.24 19.42 -1.40
C SER A 45 8.28 19.80 -2.45
N LEU A 46 8.29 19.04 -3.55
CA LEU A 46 9.00 19.40 -4.78
C LEU A 46 8.07 20.09 -5.78
N ILE A 47 6.84 19.58 -5.92
CA ILE A 47 5.77 20.13 -6.76
C ILE A 47 4.48 20.12 -5.95
N TYR A 48 3.80 21.26 -5.85
CA TYR A 48 2.50 21.39 -5.18
C TYR A 48 1.50 22.14 -6.06
N ASN A 49 0.53 21.42 -6.59
CA ASN A 49 -0.51 21.90 -7.50
C ASN A 49 -1.89 22.00 -6.82
N GLY A 50 -2.01 21.70 -5.52
CA GLY A 50 -3.22 21.89 -4.72
C GLY A 50 -3.60 20.67 -3.86
N ASP A 51 -4.49 20.87 -2.89
CA ASP A 51 -4.91 19.83 -1.92
C ASP A 51 -5.71 18.67 -2.56
N ASP A 52 -6.35 18.94 -3.69
CA ASP A 52 -7.23 18.06 -4.46
C ASP A 52 -6.48 17.23 -5.52
N LYS A 53 -5.15 17.32 -5.56
CA LYS A 53 -4.29 16.61 -6.52
C LYS A 53 -3.86 15.25 -5.99
N ILE A 54 -3.38 14.37 -6.88
CA ILE A 54 -2.82 13.06 -6.53
C ILE A 54 -1.44 13.26 -5.92
N ASN A 55 -1.20 12.73 -4.73
CA ASN A 55 0.01 12.93 -3.96
C ASN A 55 0.93 11.70 -4.08
N ILE A 56 2.08 11.89 -4.71
CA ILE A 56 3.13 10.89 -4.79
C ILE A 56 4.22 11.28 -3.79
N VAL A 57 4.47 10.41 -2.81
CA VAL A 57 5.48 10.63 -1.76
C VAL A 57 6.69 9.77 -2.04
N PHE A 58 7.84 10.41 -2.23
CA PHE A 58 9.12 9.73 -2.38
C PHE A 58 9.84 9.63 -1.02
N LEU A 59 10.39 8.46 -0.70
CA LEU A 59 11.28 8.26 0.44
C LEU A 59 12.73 8.32 -0.05
N SER A 60 13.21 9.53 -0.34
CA SER A 60 14.54 9.80 -0.91
C SER A 60 14.90 11.28 -0.83
N ASP A 61 16.18 11.60 -1.04
CA ASP A 61 16.68 12.97 -1.15
C ASP A 61 16.09 13.74 -2.35
N LYS A 62 15.99 15.07 -2.20
CA LYS A 62 15.42 15.99 -3.21
C LYS A 62 15.98 15.83 -4.62
N LYS A 63 17.28 15.54 -4.79
CA LYS A 63 17.90 15.42 -6.11
C LYS A 63 17.38 14.18 -6.83
N THR A 64 17.38 13.04 -6.14
CA THR A 64 16.84 11.78 -6.65
C THR A 64 15.35 11.91 -6.97
N VAL A 65 14.57 12.57 -6.10
CA VAL A 65 13.14 12.80 -6.33
C VAL A 65 12.90 13.59 -7.61
N ARG A 66 13.65 14.68 -7.82
CA ARG A 66 13.55 15.48 -9.05
C ARG A 66 13.85 14.64 -10.30
N GLU A 67 14.93 13.88 -10.26
CA GLU A 67 15.35 13.02 -11.38
C GLU A 67 14.26 12.02 -11.80
N TYR A 68 13.64 11.34 -10.83
CA TYR A 68 12.57 10.37 -11.12
C TYR A 68 11.25 11.05 -11.50
N SER A 69 10.89 12.17 -10.86
CA SER A 69 9.67 12.90 -11.22
C SER A 69 9.75 13.52 -12.61
N ASP A 70 10.91 14.07 -12.98
CA ASP A 70 11.12 14.64 -14.32
C ASP A 70 11.01 13.54 -15.40
N TYR A 71 11.52 12.34 -15.10
CA TYR A 71 11.37 11.19 -15.97
C TYR A 71 9.92 10.74 -16.10
N LEU A 72 9.20 10.57 -14.98
CA LEU A 72 7.77 10.20 -14.98
C LEU A 72 6.95 11.18 -15.83
N PHE A 73 7.13 12.49 -15.62
CA PHE A 73 6.42 13.52 -16.36
C PHE A 73 6.95 13.76 -17.80
N SER A 74 7.91 12.97 -18.26
CA SER A 74 8.30 12.93 -19.68
C SER A 74 7.49 11.91 -20.50
N ILE A 75 6.67 11.08 -19.83
CA ILE A 75 5.92 9.99 -20.45
C ILE A 75 4.42 10.30 -20.43
N THR A 76 3.73 10.04 -21.52
CA THR A 76 2.26 10.17 -21.63
C THR A 76 1.57 9.01 -20.89
N PRO A 77 0.46 9.22 -20.16
CA PRO A 77 -0.29 10.47 -20.03
C PRO A 77 0.16 11.35 -18.86
N PHE A 78 1.20 10.98 -18.12
CA PHE A 78 1.66 11.79 -16.97
C PHE A 78 2.13 13.19 -17.38
N SER A 79 2.81 13.30 -18.52
CA SER A 79 3.30 14.56 -19.08
C SER A 79 2.20 15.60 -19.29
N SER A 80 1.05 15.18 -19.84
CA SER A 80 -0.11 16.05 -20.09
C SER A 80 -0.96 16.34 -18.85
N ASN A 81 -0.72 15.63 -17.74
CA ASN A 81 -1.50 15.74 -16.50
C ASN A 81 -0.64 16.18 -15.32
N LYS A 82 0.52 16.81 -15.55
CA LYS A 82 1.45 17.20 -14.48
C LYS A 82 0.80 18.06 -13.40
N ASP A 83 -0.17 18.90 -13.76
CA ASP A 83 -0.98 19.74 -12.85
C ASP A 83 -1.93 18.94 -11.94
N LYS A 84 -2.14 17.65 -12.22
CA LYS A 84 -2.97 16.74 -11.43
C LYS A 84 -2.22 16.04 -10.30
N PHE A 85 -0.91 16.28 -10.18
CA PHE A 85 -0.06 15.61 -9.19
C PHE A 85 0.65 16.60 -8.28
N ASN A 86 0.83 16.19 -7.02
CA ASN A 86 1.81 16.74 -6.09
C ASN A 86 2.97 15.74 -5.96
N ILE A 87 4.20 16.25 -5.99
CA ILE A 87 5.40 15.47 -5.71
C ILE A 87 5.95 15.90 -4.36
N LEU A 88 5.82 15.01 -3.39
CA LEU A 88 6.24 15.19 -2.01
C LEU A 88 7.41 14.26 -1.72
N TYR A 89 8.20 14.58 -0.69
CA TYR A 89 9.29 13.71 -0.27
C TYR A 89 9.62 13.79 1.21
N ILE A 90 10.13 12.68 1.72
CA ILE A 90 10.68 12.54 3.07
C ILE A 90 12.11 12.06 2.90
N ASP A 91 13.07 12.87 3.31
CA ASP A 91 14.51 12.59 3.22
C ASP A 91 15.15 12.25 4.58
N SER A 92 14.40 12.39 5.67
CA SER A 92 14.81 12.02 7.04
C SER A 92 14.65 10.53 7.35
N TYR A 93 13.99 9.77 6.47
CA TYR A 93 13.67 8.35 6.69
C TYR A 93 14.16 7.48 5.53
N GLN A 94 14.90 6.42 5.87
CA GLN A 94 15.31 5.39 4.93
C GLN A 94 14.48 4.12 5.22
N PRO A 95 13.65 3.65 4.27
CA PRO A 95 12.84 2.46 4.48
C PRO A 95 13.71 1.19 4.58
N GLU A 96 13.31 0.29 5.48
CA GLU A 96 13.83 -1.08 5.51
C GLU A 96 13.12 -1.91 4.44
N CYS A 97 13.86 -2.37 3.44
CA CYS A 97 13.34 -3.20 2.36
C CYS A 97 13.93 -4.61 2.42
N GLN A 98 13.10 -5.60 2.10
CA GLN A 98 13.48 -7.02 2.07
C GLN A 98 13.51 -7.54 0.63
N LEU A 99 14.16 -8.70 0.43
CA LEU A 99 14.08 -9.43 -0.82
C LEU A 99 12.92 -10.42 -0.78
N TYR A 100 11.83 -10.08 -1.46
CA TYR A 100 10.68 -10.96 -1.61
C TYR A 100 11.01 -12.10 -2.58
N LYS A 101 10.81 -13.34 -2.11
CA LYS A 101 11.18 -14.60 -2.81
C LYS A 101 12.61 -14.59 -3.36
N SER A 102 13.52 -13.85 -2.70
CA SER A 102 14.92 -13.65 -3.11
C SER A 102 15.14 -13.02 -4.50
N VAL A 103 14.10 -12.47 -5.14
CA VAL A 103 14.19 -11.93 -6.51
C VAL A 103 13.77 -10.47 -6.64
N ALA A 104 12.91 -9.97 -5.74
CA ALA A 104 12.34 -8.64 -5.85
C ALA A 104 12.56 -7.80 -4.58
N LEU A 105 12.86 -6.52 -4.77
CA LEU A 105 12.92 -5.54 -3.70
C LEU A 105 11.49 -5.23 -3.24
N LEU A 106 11.21 -5.41 -1.96
CA LEU A 106 9.91 -5.07 -1.36
C LEU A 106 10.11 -4.23 -0.10
N CYS A 107 9.71 -2.97 -0.17
CA CYS A 107 9.81 -2.01 0.95
C CYS A 107 8.52 -1.91 1.78
N TYR A 108 7.43 -2.56 1.35
CA TYR A 108 6.13 -2.47 2.02
C TYR A 108 6.18 -3.02 3.44
N SER A 109 5.98 -2.14 4.42
CA SER A 109 5.97 -2.47 5.84
C SER A 109 5.03 -1.55 6.61
N LYS A 110 4.61 -1.99 7.80
CA LYS A 110 3.79 -1.19 8.71
C LYS A 110 4.47 0.13 9.05
N GLU A 111 5.78 0.08 9.30
CA GLU A 111 6.56 1.28 9.62
C GLU A 111 6.62 2.25 8.44
N LEU A 112 6.90 1.76 7.23
CA LEU A 112 6.89 2.59 6.03
C LEU A 112 5.53 3.28 5.85
N THR A 113 4.42 2.53 5.99
CA THR A 113 3.06 3.10 5.91
C THR A 113 2.87 4.23 6.92
N LYS A 114 3.30 4.03 8.18
CA LYS A 114 3.22 5.05 9.23
C LYS A 114 4.07 6.28 8.91
N LYS A 115 5.30 6.09 8.46
CA LYS A 115 6.24 7.17 8.13
C LYS A 115 5.78 7.97 6.92
N ALA A 116 5.28 7.31 5.88
CA ALA A 116 4.72 7.95 4.69
C ALA A 116 3.46 8.79 5.00
N SER A 117 2.72 8.46 6.06
CA SER A 117 1.59 9.27 6.55
C SER A 117 1.99 10.60 7.20
N SER A 118 3.29 10.90 7.31
CA SER A 118 3.75 12.27 7.59
C SER A 118 3.39 13.24 6.46
N CYS A 119 3.20 12.70 5.25
CA CYS A 119 2.60 13.36 4.10
C CYS A 119 1.21 12.80 3.82
N LYS A 120 0.35 13.56 3.14
CA LYS A 120 -0.80 12.98 2.43
C LYS A 120 -0.24 12.12 1.29
N SER A 121 -0.33 10.80 1.40
CA SER A 121 0.26 9.83 0.45
C SER A 121 -0.81 9.03 -0.27
N ASP A 122 -1.02 9.31 -1.55
CA ASP A 122 -1.83 8.44 -2.40
C ASP A 122 -0.99 7.26 -2.89
N TYR A 123 0.24 7.56 -3.31
CA TYR A 123 1.26 6.58 -3.70
C TYR A 123 2.57 6.86 -2.97
N VAL A 124 3.29 5.81 -2.59
CA VAL A 124 4.59 5.91 -1.93
C VAL A 124 5.64 5.25 -2.80
N ILE A 125 6.73 5.94 -3.08
CA ILE A 125 7.86 5.41 -3.85
C ILE A 125 9.06 5.31 -2.92
N ALA A 126 9.52 4.09 -2.69
CA ALA A 126 10.75 3.78 -1.96
C ALA A 126 11.87 3.44 -2.96
N LEU A 127 13.04 4.05 -2.81
CA LEU A 127 14.17 3.83 -3.72
C LEU A 127 15.37 3.25 -2.99
N GLU A 128 15.89 2.13 -3.47
CA GLU A 128 17.10 1.51 -2.92
C GLU A 128 18.08 1.10 -4.03
N ASN A 129 19.37 1.07 -3.73
CA ASN A 129 20.38 0.49 -4.62
C ASN A 129 20.52 -1.00 -4.29
N LYS A 130 20.15 -1.89 -5.22
CA LYS A 130 20.43 -3.34 -5.14
C LYS A 130 21.14 -3.81 -6.40
N PRO A 131 21.75 -5.01 -6.43
CA PRO A 131 22.25 -5.58 -7.68
C PRO A 131 21.19 -5.53 -8.80
N ALA A 132 21.58 -5.35 -10.06
CA ALA A 132 20.66 -5.06 -11.16
C ALA A 132 19.68 -6.20 -11.46
N GLU A 133 20.04 -7.43 -11.07
CA GLU A 133 19.20 -8.61 -11.14
C GLU A 133 18.03 -8.59 -10.14
N ILE A 134 18.12 -7.79 -9.07
CA ILE A 134 17.02 -7.63 -8.12
C ILE A 134 15.94 -6.74 -8.76
N ARG A 135 14.74 -7.30 -8.87
CA ARG A 135 13.57 -6.67 -9.46
C ARG A 135 13.03 -5.54 -8.59
N SER A 136 12.39 -4.59 -9.23
CA SER A 136 11.51 -3.65 -8.54
C SER A 136 10.17 -4.32 -8.23
N SER A 137 9.30 -3.67 -7.46
CA SER A 137 7.95 -4.20 -7.22
C SER A 137 6.90 -3.13 -6.99
N SER A 138 5.64 -3.51 -7.19
CA SER A 138 4.46 -2.73 -6.82
C SER A 138 3.54 -3.60 -5.96
N TYR A 139 3.20 -3.10 -4.76
CA TYR A 139 2.25 -3.74 -3.87
C TYR A 139 1.41 -2.69 -3.14
N MET A 140 0.09 -2.88 -3.15
CA MET A 140 -0.87 -1.89 -2.65
C MET A 140 -0.65 -0.52 -3.32
N ASN A 141 -0.30 0.51 -2.56
CA ASN A 141 0.09 1.83 -3.08
C ASN A 141 1.58 2.12 -2.93
N VAL A 142 2.40 1.11 -2.64
CA VAL A 142 3.85 1.26 -2.45
C VAL A 142 4.58 0.67 -3.64
N ILE A 143 5.41 1.49 -4.25
CA ILE A 143 6.28 1.16 -5.36
C ILE A 143 7.72 1.10 -4.83
N SER A 144 8.36 -0.05 -4.95
CA SER A 144 9.74 -0.31 -4.50
C SER A 144 10.66 -0.33 -5.71
N ILE A 145 11.48 0.70 -5.89
CA ILE A 145 12.34 0.86 -7.06
C ILE A 145 13.78 0.51 -6.72
N ASN A 146 14.35 -0.45 -7.46
CA ASN A 146 15.79 -0.64 -7.51
C ASN A 146 16.40 0.39 -8.45
N LYS A 147 17.19 1.32 -7.91
CA LYS A 147 17.81 2.43 -8.66
C LYS A 147 18.78 1.99 -9.77
N ASN A 148 19.23 0.73 -9.74
CA ASN A 148 20.06 0.15 -10.80
C ASN A 148 19.23 -0.39 -11.98
N ASN A 149 17.90 -0.40 -11.90
CA ASN A 149 17.03 -0.70 -13.03
C ASN A 149 16.77 0.56 -13.88
N PRO A 150 16.33 0.40 -15.15
CA PRO A 150 15.91 1.52 -15.98
C PRO A 150 14.79 2.34 -15.33
N LYS A 151 14.80 3.67 -15.52
CA LYS A 151 13.77 4.55 -14.96
C LYS A 151 12.35 4.30 -15.50
N THR A 152 12.22 3.62 -16.65
CA THR A 152 10.94 3.12 -17.19
C THR A 152 10.21 2.19 -16.24
N VAL A 153 10.91 1.60 -15.26
CA VAL A 153 10.29 0.79 -14.22
C VAL A 153 9.35 1.61 -13.34
N LEU A 154 9.66 2.88 -13.04
CA LEU A 154 8.76 3.70 -12.21
C LEU A 154 7.35 3.86 -12.84
N PRO A 155 7.19 4.35 -14.08
CA PRO A 155 5.87 4.46 -14.69
C PRO A 155 5.20 3.09 -14.89
N HIS A 156 5.96 2.02 -15.14
CA HIS A 156 5.43 0.64 -15.19
C HIS A 156 4.77 0.25 -13.85
N GLU A 157 5.54 0.28 -12.76
CA GLU A 157 5.09 -0.14 -11.44
C GLU A 157 4.01 0.77 -10.86
N LEU A 158 4.10 2.07 -11.14
CA LEU A 158 3.06 3.03 -10.77
C LEU A 158 1.75 2.74 -11.52
N SER A 159 1.79 2.22 -12.74
CA SER A 159 0.56 1.93 -13.51
C SER A 159 -0.20 0.73 -12.97
N HIS A 160 0.49 -0.26 -12.37
CA HIS A 160 -0.17 -1.29 -11.56
C HIS A 160 -0.93 -0.66 -10.39
N ALA A 161 -0.26 0.17 -9.59
CA ALA A 161 -0.87 0.77 -8.39
C ALA A 161 -1.95 1.82 -8.73
N LEU A 162 -1.78 2.55 -9.83
CA LEU A 162 -2.63 3.67 -10.23
C LEU A 162 -3.88 3.21 -10.99
N ALA A 163 -3.72 2.31 -11.95
CA ALA A 163 -4.78 1.94 -12.89
C ALA A 163 -5.07 0.43 -12.92
N ASN A 164 -4.41 -0.38 -12.07
CA ASN A 164 -4.54 -1.84 -12.05
C ASN A 164 -4.31 -2.44 -13.44
N LEU A 165 -3.34 -1.91 -14.19
CA LEU A 165 -2.91 -2.51 -15.44
C LEU A 165 -2.22 -3.85 -15.15
N ALA A 166 -2.46 -4.85 -15.99
CA ALA A 166 -1.77 -6.13 -15.97
C ALA A 166 -0.46 -6.05 -16.78
N ASP A 167 0.43 -7.00 -16.55
CA ASP A 167 1.62 -7.20 -17.37
C ASP A 167 1.27 -7.68 -18.77
N GLU A 168 1.85 -7.09 -19.80
CA GLU A 168 1.58 -7.47 -21.19
C GLU A 168 2.54 -8.54 -21.74
N TYR A 169 3.59 -8.90 -20.99
CA TYR A 169 4.46 -10.04 -21.33
C TYR A 169 3.79 -11.38 -21.00
N VAL A 170 4.28 -12.49 -21.56
CA VAL A 170 3.73 -13.82 -21.34
C VAL A 170 4.87 -14.77 -20.93
N PRO A 171 4.71 -15.58 -19.87
CA PRO A 171 3.54 -15.69 -19.00
C PRO A 171 3.53 -14.69 -17.83
N ALA A 172 2.33 -14.28 -17.41
CA ALA A 172 2.04 -13.53 -16.17
C ALA A 172 0.58 -13.77 -15.74
N ASP A 173 0.21 -13.32 -14.53
CA ASP A 173 -1.18 -13.34 -14.07
C ASP A 173 -1.90 -12.05 -14.44
N ILE A 174 -3.22 -12.15 -14.64
CA ILE A 174 -4.09 -10.99 -14.90
C ILE A 174 -4.81 -10.69 -13.60
N PRO A 175 -4.52 -9.57 -12.93
CA PRO A 175 -5.26 -9.13 -11.77
C PRO A 175 -6.73 -8.96 -12.11
N SER A 176 -7.62 -9.34 -11.18
CA SER A 176 -9.05 -9.09 -11.39
C SER A 176 -9.31 -7.61 -11.62
N GLY A 177 -10.28 -7.31 -12.51
CA GLY A 177 -10.62 -5.95 -12.91
C GLY A 177 -9.61 -5.25 -13.82
N SER A 178 -8.48 -5.89 -14.15
CA SER A 178 -7.55 -5.31 -15.12
C SER A 178 -8.15 -5.28 -16.52
N LYS A 179 -8.03 -4.14 -17.21
CA LYS A 179 -8.70 -3.89 -18.48
C LYS A 179 -7.77 -3.93 -19.70
N ASN A 180 -6.45 -3.83 -19.54
CA ASN A 180 -5.51 -3.74 -20.68
C ASN A 180 -5.28 -5.08 -21.39
N CYS A 181 -5.37 -6.21 -20.69
CA CYS A 181 -5.37 -7.52 -21.31
C CYS A 181 -6.77 -8.00 -21.68
N LEU A 182 -7.07 -7.96 -22.98
CA LEU A 182 -8.40 -8.26 -23.52
C LEU A 182 -8.56 -9.77 -23.79
N SER A 183 -9.66 -10.37 -23.33
CA SER A 183 -9.99 -11.78 -23.65
C SER A 183 -10.48 -11.96 -25.10
N LYS A 184 -10.92 -10.87 -25.74
CA LYS A 184 -11.31 -10.80 -27.15
C LYS A 184 -10.86 -9.47 -27.72
N CYS A 185 -10.28 -9.49 -28.92
CA CYS A 185 -10.00 -8.26 -29.66
C CYS A 185 -11.32 -7.60 -30.10
N THR A 186 -11.76 -6.58 -29.35
CA THR A 186 -12.94 -5.76 -29.67
C THR A 186 -12.57 -4.48 -30.43
N LEU A 187 -11.28 -4.16 -30.52
CA LEU A 187 -10.74 -3.04 -31.30
C LEU A 187 -10.50 -3.45 -32.76
N SER A 188 -10.10 -2.50 -33.61
CA SER A 188 -9.71 -2.82 -34.99
C SER A 188 -8.60 -3.88 -34.99
N LYS A 189 -8.67 -4.85 -35.91
CA LYS A 189 -7.73 -6.00 -35.97
C LYS A 189 -6.25 -5.58 -36.05
N GLU A 190 -5.96 -4.42 -36.60
CA GLU A 190 -4.59 -3.87 -36.73
C GLU A 190 -3.97 -3.46 -35.39
N ASN A 191 -4.79 -3.32 -34.34
CA ASN A 191 -4.36 -2.89 -32.99
C ASN A 191 -4.54 -4.02 -31.96
N CYS A 192 -4.47 -5.28 -32.38
CA CYS A 192 -4.57 -6.42 -31.47
C CYS A 192 -3.43 -7.38 -31.71
N PHE A 193 -2.63 -7.59 -30.68
CA PHE A 193 -1.48 -8.48 -30.71
C PHE A 193 -1.70 -9.64 -29.74
N ASP A 194 -1.49 -10.87 -30.22
CA ASP A 194 -1.63 -12.07 -29.39
C ASP A 194 -0.61 -12.06 -28.24
N GLY A 195 -1.07 -12.47 -27.05
CA GLY A 195 -0.30 -12.57 -25.82
C GLY A 195 -0.39 -11.30 -24.96
N CYS A 196 -1.04 -11.40 -23.81
CA CYS A 196 -1.08 -10.35 -22.78
C CYS A 196 -1.31 -11.00 -21.42
N SER A 197 -0.25 -11.12 -20.61
CA SER A 197 -0.11 -12.03 -19.45
C SER A 197 -0.29 -13.51 -19.80
N LYS A 198 -1.35 -13.86 -20.53
CA LYS A 198 -1.71 -15.20 -21.01
C LYS A 198 -1.68 -15.24 -22.53
N SER A 199 -1.36 -16.40 -23.10
CA SER A 199 -1.25 -16.58 -24.56
C SER A 199 -2.57 -16.41 -25.31
N ASN A 200 -3.72 -16.57 -24.64
CA ASN A 200 -5.05 -16.45 -25.22
C ASN A 200 -5.71 -15.08 -24.98
N TYR A 201 -4.93 -14.08 -24.56
CA TYR A 201 -5.36 -12.70 -24.38
C TYR A 201 -4.65 -11.79 -25.38
N TYR A 202 -5.18 -10.59 -25.58
CA TYR A 202 -4.72 -9.63 -26.55
C TYR A 202 -4.29 -8.34 -25.86
N ARG A 203 -3.14 -7.81 -26.27
CA ARG A 203 -2.70 -6.45 -25.95
C ARG A 203 -2.95 -5.52 -27.14
N THR A 204 -2.99 -4.22 -26.89
CA THR A 204 -3.37 -3.24 -27.93
C THR A 204 -2.18 -2.61 -28.66
N ILE A 205 -0.97 -2.79 -28.13
CA ILE A 205 0.26 -2.31 -28.72
C ILE A 205 1.27 -3.46 -28.82
N ASN A 206 2.12 -3.45 -29.85
CA ASN A 206 3.14 -4.48 -29.92
C ASN A 206 4.15 -4.34 -28.78
N GLN A 207 4.65 -3.14 -28.49
CA GLN A 207 5.67 -2.88 -27.45
C GLN A 207 5.28 -1.70 -26.56
N GLY A 208 4.53 -1.96 -25.49
CA GLY A 208 4.20 -0.97 -24.46
C GLY A 208 5.14 -1.03 -23.25
N ILE A 209 5.10 -0.01 -22.39
CA ILE A 209 5.78 0.00 -21.08
C ILE A 209 5.36 -1.20 -20.23
N MET A 210 4.09 -1.62 -20.30
CA MET A 210 3.59 -2.80 -19.58
C MET A 210 4.12 -4.14 -20.15
N ARG A 211 4.78 -4.13 -21.32
CA ARG A 211 5.41 -5.31 -21.92
C ARG A 211 6.93 -5.31 -21.86
N SER A 212 7.53 -4.14 -22.08
CA SER A 212 8.98 -3.95 -22.25
C SER A 212 9.45 -2.67 -21.60
N LEU A 213 10.42 -2.80 -20.69
CA LEU A 213 11.09 -1.65 -20.05
C LEU A 213 11.97 -0.84 -21.03
N ASN A 214 12.11 -1.27 -22.29
CA ASN A 214 12.76 -0.48 -23.33
C ASN A 214 11.80 0.51 -24.01
N SER A 215 10.48 0.30 -23.87
CA SER A 215 9.49 1.22 -24.44
C SER A 215 9.35 2.45 -23.56
N LYS A 216 9.00 3.57 -24.19
CA LYS A 216 8.61 4.82 -23.50
C LYS A 216 7.13 5.17 -23.72
N GLU A 217 6.39 4.28 -24.38
CA GLU A 217 5.00 4.47 -24.74
C GLU A 217 4.17 3.38 -24.08
N PHE A 218 3.03 3.73 -23.49
CA PHE A 218 2.06 2.74 -23.01
C PHE A 218 1.21 2.19 -24.15
N GLY A 219 0.95 3.00 -25.17
CA GLY A 219 -0.07 2.72 -26.18
C GLY A 219 -1.41 3.35 -25.79
N SER A 220 -2.18 3.74 -26.79
CA SER A 220 -3.35 4.62 -26.58
C SER A 220 -4.42 4.05 -25.66
N PHE A 221 -4.60 2.73 -25.62
CA PHE A 221 -5.56 2.11 -24.72
C PHE A 221 -5.13 2.19 -23.26
N ASP A 222 -3.90 1.80 -22.95
CA ASP A 222 -3.34 1.88 -21.60
C ASP A 222 -3.24 3.33 -21.12
N GLU A 223 -2.85 4.26 -21.99
CA GLU A 223 -2.89 5.69 -21.70
C GLU A 223 -4.30 6.19 -21.34
N SER A 224 -5.33 5.70 -22.04
CA SER A 224 -6.72 6.05 -21.74
C SER A 224 -7.19 5.50 -20.39
N LEU A 225 -6.75 4.30 -20.00
CA LEU A 225 -7.05 3.69 -18.71
C LEU A 225 -6.35 4.43 -17.56
N ILE A 226 -5.09 4.82 -17.75
CA ILE A 226 -4.36 5.66 -16.79
C ILE A 226 -5.03 7.03 -16.67
N GLN A 227 -5.44 7.65 -17.78
CA GLN A 227 -6.17 8.92 -17.77
C GLN A 227 -7.52 8.82 -17.04
N GLU A 228 -8.28 7.75 -17.26
CA GLU A 228 -9.53 7.47 -16.55
C GLU A 228 -9.28 7.41 -15.03
N SER A 229 -8.23 6.70 -14.61
CA SER A 229 -7.87 6.63 -13.19
C SER A 229 -7.49 8.00 -12.63
N ILE A 230 -6.62 8.76 -13.31
CA ILE A 230 -6.22 10.12 -12.89
C ILE A 230 -7.46 11.00 -12.68
N ASN A 231 -8.35 11.05 -13.69
CA ASN A 231 -9.57 11.86 -13.63
C ASN A 231 -10.47 11.41 -12.48
N SER A 232 -10.70 10.10 -12.34
CA SER A 232 -11.57 9.54 -11.29
C SER A 232 -11.09 9.89 -9.88
N GLN A 233 -9.77 10.01 -9.67
CA GLN A 233 -9.20 10.36 -8.38
C GLN A 233 -9.22 11.86 -8.10
N THR A 234 -9.06 12.70 -9.12
CA THR A 234 -9.10 14.16 -8.96
C THR A 234 -10.53 14.69 -8.87
N ASP A 235 -11.46 14.14 -9.65
CA ASP A 235 -12.85 14.62 -9.71
C ASP A 235 -13.61 14.33 -8.41
N LYS A 236 -13.27 13.23 -7.72
CA LYS A 236 -13.79 12.93 -6.38
C LYS A 236 -13.36 13.95 -5.32
N ARG A 237 -12.30 14.74 -5.57
CA ARG A 237 -11.69 15.67 -4.59
C ARG A 237 -12.14 17.13 -4.75
N THR A 238 -12.67 17.52 -5.91
CA THR A 238 -13.04 18.91 -6.23
C THR A 238 -14.33 19.39 -5.55
N GLY A 239 -15.07 18.52 -4.86
CA GLY A 239 -16.35 18.85 -4.20
C GLY A 239 -16.25 19.63 -2.87
N ILE A 240 -15.05 19.86 -2.34
CA ILE A 240 -14.85 20.50 -1.02
C ILE A 240 -13.75 21.58 -1.12
N THR A 241 -14.04 22.76 -1.64
CA THR A 241 -13.04 23.85 -1.68
C THR A 241 -13.61 25.19 -1.19
N GLY A 242 -13.35 25.49 0.09
CA GLY A 242 -13.57 26.81 0.70
C GLY A 242 -12.39 27.30 1.55
N ASN A 243 -11.25 26.60 1.57
CA ASN A 243 -10.09 26.96 2.40
C ASN A 243 -8.89 27.39 1.58
N ALA A 244 -8.18 28.39 2.08
CA ALA A 244 -6.97 28.96 1.50
C ALA A 244 -5.84 27.93 1.42
N ILE A 245 -4.99 28.10 0.39
CA ILE A 245 -3.79 27.32 0.10
C ILE A 245 -2.93 27.28 1.37
N SER A 246 -2.87 26.12 2.03
CA SER A 246 -1.96 25.89 3.15
C SER A 246 -1.10 24.66 2.86
N GLU A 247 0.16 24.72 3.30
CA GLU A 247 1.08 23.59 3.24
C GLU A 247 0.46 22.34 3.88
N ILE A 248 0.77 21.16 3.35
CA ILE A 248 0.24 19.88 3.86
C ILE A 248 0.65 19.72 5.33
N ASN A 249 -0.32 19.83 6.25
CA ASN A 249 -0.09 19.64 7.67
C ASN A 249 -0.89 18.44 8.20
N CYS A 250 -0.17 17.35 8.50
CA CYS A 250 -0.74 16.10 8.99
C CYS A 250 -0.75 16.00 10.53
N ASN A 251 -0.20 16.98 11.27
CA ASN A 251 0.00 16.87 12.72
C ASN A 251 -1.29 16.82 13.55
N GLY A 252 -2.36 17.43 13.04
CA GLY A 252 -3.68 17.46 13.69
C GLY A 252 -4.60 16.32 13.29
N GLN A 253 -4.15 15.43 12.40
CA GLN A 253 -4.96 14.35 11.85
C GLN A 253 -4.61 13.01 12.49
N SER A 254 -5.58 12.11 12.49
CA SER A 254 -5.38 10.73 12.91
C SER A 254 -6.18 9.80 12.02
N TYR A 255 -5.72 8.55 11.95
CA TYR A 255 -6.33 7.52 11.14
C TYR A 255 -6.26 6.17 11.85
N TYR A 256 -7.20 5.29 11.53
CA TYR A 256 -7.10 3.89 11.87
C TYR A 256 -6.12 3.22 10.90
N LEU A 257 -5.08 2.59 11.43
CA LEU A 257 -4.24 1.66 10.69
C LEU A 257 -4.71 0.23 10.98
N LEU A 258 -5.30 -0.40 9.96
CA LEU A 258 -5.76 -1.78 10.04
C LEU A 258 -4.70 -2.71 9.47
N THR A 259 -4.39 -3.79 10.19
CA THR A 259 -3.53 -4.87 9.70
C THR A 259 -4.43 -6.05 9.35
N GLY A 260 -4.34 -6.54 8.12
CA GLY A 260 -5.14 -7.67 7.63
C GLY A 260 -4.34 -8.69 6.85
N THR A 261 -4.97 -9.83 6.60
CA THR A 261 -4.49 -10.88 5.68
C THR A 261 -5.60 -11.32 4.75
N LEU A 262 -5.25 -11.58 3.49
CA LEU A 262 -6.12 -12.21 2.51
C LEU A 262 -5.85 -13.71 2.50
N LYS A 263 -6.89 -14.53 2.68
CA LYS A 263 -6.80 -15.99 2.55
C LYS A 263 -8.08 -16.53 1.94
N ASP A 264 -7.96 -17.31 0.88
CA ASP A 264 -9.10 -17.94 0.20
C ASP A 264 -10.20 -16.93 -0.19
N ASN A 265 -9.78 -15.76 -0.69
CA ASN A 265 -10.64 -14.61 -1.03
C ASN A 265 -11.43 -14.00 0.16
N SER A 266 -11.08 -14.36 1.40
CA SER A 266 -11.62 -13.78 2.62
C SER A 266 -10.59 -12.88 3.29
N ILE A 267 -11.04 -11.74 3.83
CA ILE A 267 -10.20 -10.80 4.55
C ILE A 267 -10.41 -10.96 6.05
N GLN A 268 -9.31 -11.22 6.76
CA GLN A 268 -9.26 -11.19 8.22
C GLN A 268 -8.49 -9.97 8.69
N ILE A 269 -9.15 -9.10 9.45
CA ILE A 269 -8.49 -8.00 10.17
C ILE A 269 -7.92 -8.55 11.48
N LYS A 270 -6.60 -8.46 11.64
CA LYS A 270 -5.86 -8.97 12.81
C LYS A 270 -5.68 -7.92 13.89
N ASN A 271 -5.40 -6.68 13.50
CA ASN A 271 -5.11 -5.60 14.41
C ASN A 271 -5.68 -4.27 13.90
N LYS A 272 -5.94 -3.36 14.84
CA LYS A 272 -6.33 -1.98 14.56
C LYS A 272 -5.71 -1.06 15.60
N GLU A 273 -5.05 -0.01 15.14
CA GLU A 273 -4.49 1.05 15.97
C GLU A 273 -4.86 2.43 15.44
N ILE A 274 -4.82 3.44 16.29
CA ILE A 274 -4.93 4.84 15.87
C ILE A 274 -3.53 5.41 15.75
N GLU A 275 -3.23 5.98 14.59
CA GLU A 275 -1.97 6.62 14.28
C GLU A 275 -2.19 8.09 13.95
N LYS A 276 -1.16 8.90 14.21
CA LYS A 276 -1.14 10.30 13.77
C LYS A 276 -0.68 10.37 12.32
N GLY A 277 -1.20 11.35 11.58
CA GLY A 277 -0.80 11.62 10.21
C GLY A 277 -1.97 11.67 9.24
N CYS A 278 -1.65 11.84 7.96
CA CYS A 278 -2.62 11.88 6.89
C CYS A 278 -2.97 10.47 6.40
N VAL A 279 -4.25 10.27 6.06
CA VAL A 279 -4.76 9.00 5.54
C VAL A 279 -4.23 8.74 4.13
N GLY A 280 -4.30 9.72 3.22
CA GLY A 280 -3.97 9.49 1.80
C GLY A 280 -4.89 8.47 1.14
N ASN A 281 -4.37 7.66 0.21
CA ASN A 281 -5.08 6.55 -0.44
C ASN A 281 -4.34 5.22 -0.14
N ASN A 282 -5.03 4.09 -0.33
CA ASN A 282 -4.54 2.74 -0.14
C ASN A 282 -4.19 2.03 -1.47
N GLY A 283 -4.43 2.69 -2.61
CA GLY A 283 -4.05 2.25 -3.95
C GLY A 283 -5.25 2.12 -4.88
N TYR A 284 -5.10 1.30 -5.92
CA TYR A 284 -6.20 0.93 -6.82
C TYR A 284 -6.26 -0.59 -6.96
N GLY A 285 -7.46 -1.15 -7.09
CA GLY A 285 -7.65 -2.60 -7.11
C GLY A 285 -9.10 -3.06 -7.00
N GLN A 286 -9.28 -4.38 -7.00
CA GLN A 286 -10.61 -5.03 -6.96
C GLN A 286 -11.32 -4.91 -5.61
N PHE A 287 -10.56 -4.76 -4.51
CA PHE A 287 -11.14 -4.67 -3.18
C PHE A 287 -11.49 -3.23 -2.88
N ASN A 288 -12.61 -3.02 -2.20
CA ASN A 288 -13.07 -1.72 -1.77
C ASN A 288 -13.40 -1.76 -0.29
N HIS A 289 -13.14 -0.68 0.44
CA HIS A 289 -13.65 -0.54 1.80
C HIS A 289 -14.59 0.65 1.90
N ARG A 290 -15.56 0.55 2.83
CA ARG A 290 -16.49 1.63 3.17
C ARG A 290 -16.66 1.74 4.68
N ILE A 291 -16.83 2.96 5.17
CA ILE A 291 -17.06 3.22 6.59
C ILE A 291 -18.55 3.37 6.81
N ILE A 292 -19.09 2.61 7.77
CA ILE A 292 -20.47 2.73 8.24
C ILE A 292 -20.45 3.54 9.53
N LEU A 293 -21.22 4.63 9.57
CA LEU A 293 -21.40 5.45 10.76
C LEU A 293 -22.47 4.87 11.70
N ASN A 294 -22.58 5.43 12.91
CA ASN A 294 -23.57 5.02 13.92
C ASN A 294 -25.04 5.17 13.45
N ASP A 295 -25.32 6.15 12.58
CA ASP A 295 -26.62 6.40 11.94
C ASP A 295 -26.86 5.54 10.68
N ASN A 296 -25.92 4.65 10.34
CA ASN A 296 -25.85 3.85 9.11
C ASN A 296 -25.57 4.64 7.82
N THR A 297 -25.14 5.91 7.92
CA THR A 297 -24.58 6.64 6.79
C THR A 297 -23.31 5.93 6.31
N ILE A 298 -23.16 5.80 4.99
CA ILE A 298 -21.98 5.22 4.34
C ILE A 298 -21.05 6.36 3.92
N LEU A 299 -19.82 6.34 4.43
CA LEU A 299 -18.77 7.26 4.05
C LEU A 299 -17.70 6.57 3.21
N GLY A 300 -17.44 7.17 2.05
CA GLY A 300 -16.34 6.83 1.16
C GLY A 300 -16.45 5.43 0.54
N GLN A 301 -15.70 5.26 -0.54
CA GLN A 301 -15.38 3.96 -1.10
C GLN A 301 -13.99 4.08 -1.72
N GLU A 302 -13.02 3.45 -1.08
CA GLU A 302 -11.63 3.45 -1.54
C GLU A 302 -11.20 2.04 -1.92
N SER A 303 -10.53 1.94 -3.06
CA SER A 303 -10.03 0.70 -3.62
C SER A 303 -8.63 0.36 -3.10
N PHE A 304 -8.28 -0.93 -3.13
CA PHE A 304 -6.92 -1.42 -2.87
C PHE A 304 -6.74 -2.84 -3.43
N ASN A 305 -5.49 -3.30 -3.51
CA ASN A 305 -5.15 -4.64 -3.99
C ASN A 305 -4.16 -5.34 -3.06
N PRO A 306 -4.63 -6.18 -2.12
CA PRO A 306 -3.78 -6.98 -1.26
C PRO A 306 -3.43 -8.34 -1.88
N GLU A 307 -3.92 -8.68 -3.08
CA GLU A 307 -3.75 -10.02 -3.65
C GLU A 307 -2.42 -10.20 -4.36
N PHE A 308 -1.94 -9.19 -5.09
CA PHE A 308 -0.81 -9.36 -6.00
C PHE A 308 0.35 -8.43 -5.67
N ILE A 309 1.56 -8.99 -5.70
CA ILE A 309 2.83 -8.26 -5.75
C ILE A 309 3.36 -8.40 -7.18
N PHE A 310 3.44 -7.28 -7.90
CA PHE A 310 4.06 -7.21 -9.23
C PHE A 310 5.57 -7.06 -9.05
N THR A 311 6.35 -7.73 -9.89
CA THR A 311 7.81 -7.68 -9.80
C THR A 311 8.43 -7.71 -11.17
N ASP A 312 9.18 -6.68 -11.51
CA ASP A 312 9.72 -6.55 -12.86
C ASP A 312 11.20 -6.14 -12.88
N SER A 313 11.95 -6.77 -13.77
CA SER A 313 13.27 -6.29 -14.19
C SER A 313 13.52 -6.59 -15.66
N GLN A 314 14.56 -5.94 -16.19
CA GLN A 314 15.04 -6.19 -17.54
C GLN A 314 16.22 -7.15 -17.49
N ASN A 315 16.10 -8.32 -18.12
CA ASN A 315 17.18 -9.31 -18.18
C ASN A 315 18.06 -9.17 -19.44
N GLY A 316 18.47 -7.97 -19.84
CA GLY A 316 19.33 -7.76 -21.01
C GLY A 316 18.76 -8.19 -22.38
N GLN A 317 17.61 -8.86 -22.42
CA GLN A 317 16.82 -9.14 -23.62
C GLN A 317 15.72 -8.07 -23.79
N MET A 318 15.02 -8.07 -24.93
CA MET A 318 13.96 -7.10 -25.24
C MET A 318 12.66 -7.30 -24.43
N THR A 319 12.57 -8.38 -23.65
CA THR A 319 11.39 -8.75 -22.84
C THR A 319 11.66 -8.51 -21.35
N ILE A 320 10.62 -8.14 -20.61
CA ILE A 320 10.65 -8.09 -19.15
C ILE A 320 10.76 -9.52 -18.62
N ASP A 321 11.62 -9.73 -17.63
CA ASP A 321 11.65 -10.94 -16.82
C ASP A 321 11.01 -10.60 -15.49
N GLY A 322 9.68 -10.70 -15.48
CA GLY A 322 8.86 -10.33 -14.36
C GLY A 322 7.97 -11.47 -13.90
N SER A 323 7.34 -11.29 -12.75
CA SER A 323 6.46 -12.28 -12.17
C SER A 323 5.44 -11.59 -11.26
N THR A 324 4.18 -11.96 -11.43
CA THR A 324 3.12 -11.62 -10.49
C THR A 324 3.08 -12.71 -9.40
N PHE A 325 3.16 -12.32 -8.14
CA PHE A 325 3.03 -13.26 -7.02
C PHE A 325 1.74 -13.01 -6.26
N SER A 326 1.02 -14.07 -5.91
CA SER A 326 0.04 -13.97 -4.83
C SER A 326 0.75 -13.58 -3.53
N SER A 327 0.24 -12.53 -2.90
CA SER A 327 0.76 -12.01 -1.64
C SER A 327 0.51 -13.00 -0.51
N ASP A 328 1.57 -13.35 0.22
CA ASP A 328 1.52 -14.14 1.45
C ASP A 328 1.84 -13.30 2.70
N ILE A 329 1.89 -11.98 2.55
CA ILE A 329 2.21 -11.02 3.61
C ILE A 329 0.98 -10.26 4.11
N GLU A 330 1.13 -9.59 5.25
CA GLU A 330 0.09 -8.73 5.78
C GLU A 330 -0.07 -7.48 4.91
N PHE A 331 -1.30 -6.99 4.82
CA PHE A 331 -1.61 -5.69 4.23
C PHE A 331 -2.05 -4.70 5.31
N TYR A 332 -1.87 -3.42 5.00
CA TYR A 332 -2.20 -2.29 5.84
C TYR A 332 -3.15 -1.35 5.12
N VAL A 333 -4.28 -1.05 5.75
CA VAL A 333 -5.27 -0.08 5.24
C VAL A 333 -5.35 1.09 6.21
N LYS A 334 -5.19 2.29 5.67
CA LYS A 334 -5.40 3.56 6.37
C LYS A 334 -6.85 4.00 6.18
N VAL A 335 -7.54 4.28 7.27
CA VAL A 335 -8.94 4.73 7.26
C VAL A 335 -9.06 5.99 8.13
N PRO A 336 -9.73 7.06 7.69
CA PRO A 336 -9.91 8.26 8.52
C PRO A 336 -10.49 7.96 9.90
N ALA A 337 -9.92 8.55 10.96
CA ALA A 337 -10.47 8.43 12.30
C ALA A 337 -11.62 9.43 12.47
N ILE A 338 -12.85 8.91 12.51
CA ILE A 338 -14.09 9.70 12.61
C ILE A 338 -14.81 9.30 13.90
N ASN A 339 -15.29 10.28 14.69
CA ASN A 339 -15.88 10.06 16.01
C ASN A 339 -17.10 9.12 16.00
N ASP A 340 -17.89 9.13 14.91
CA ASP A 340 -19.10 8.32 14.77
C ASP A 340 -18.91 7.06 13.91
N ALA A 341 -17.67 6.70 13.59
CA ALA A 341 -17.37 5.50 12.82
C ALA A 341 -17.75 4.25 13.62
N LYS A 342 -18.61 3.40 13.05
CA LYS A 342 -19.09 2.16 13.68
C LYS A 342 -18.31 0.96 13.17
N THR A 343 -18.38 0.72 11.86
CA THR A 343 -17.85 -0.49 11.22
C THR A 343 -17.10 -0.11 9.94
N LEU A 344 -16.00 -0.79 9.67
CA LEU A 344 -15.38 -0.86 8.36
C LEU A 344 -15.86 -2.14 7.68
N GLU A 345 -16.44 -2.04 6.50
CA GLU A 345 -16.78 -3.19 5.67
C GLU A 345 -15.86 -3.24 4.45
N ILE A 346 -15.44 -4.43 4.06
CA ILE A 346 -14.56 -4.68 2.92
C ILE A 346 -15.27 -5.61 1.93
N TYR A 347 -15.23 -5.20 0.67
CA TYR A 347 -15.87 -5.85 -0.46
C TYR A 347 -14.82 -6.27 -1.49
N ASN A 348 -15.03 -7.43 -2.10
CA ASN A 348 -14.44 -7.76 -3.40
C ASN A 348 -15.56 -7.63 -4.43
N GLU A 349 -15.45 -6.67 -5.34
CA GLU A 349 -16.56 -6.24 -6.20
C GLU A 349 -17.81 -5.92 -5.35
N ASP A 350 -18.89 -6.69 -5.50
CA ASP A 350 -20.14 -6.53 -4.75
C ASP A 350 -20.28 -7.48 -3.54
N THR A 351 -19.29 -8.35 -3.31
CA THR A 351 -19.35 -9.37 -2.24
C THR A 351 -18.62 -8.88 -0.99
N LYS A 352 -19.31 -8.84 0.16
CA LYS A 352 -18.67 -8.53 1.45
C LYS A 352 -17.73 -9.68 1.86
N VAL A 353 -16.44 -9.38 1.97
CA VAL A 353 -15.38 -10.36 2.27
C VAL A 353 -14.70 -10.17 3.63
N GLY A 354 -14.98 -9.05 4.30
CA GLY A 354 -14.48 -8.77 5.64
C GLY A 354 -15.24 -7.62 6.33
N GLU A 355 -15.21 -7.59 7.65
CA GLU A 355 -15.73 -6.47 8.44
C GLU A 355 -14.98 -6.35 9.77
N THR A 356 -14.95 -5.14 10.34
CA THR A 356 -14.47 -4.91 11.70
C THR A 356 -15.09 -3.67 12.33
N LYS A 357 -15.27 -3.67 13.65
CA LYS A 357 -15.70 -2.48 14.40
C LYS A 357 -14.55 -1.49 14.54
N LEU A 358 -14.78 -0.23 14.22
CA LEU A 358 -13.75 0.82 14.29
C LEU A 358 -13.56 1.36 15.72
N ASN A 359 -14.53 1.20 16.61
CA ASN A 359 -14.39 1.66 18.01
C ASN A 359 -13.67 0.66 18.93
N ASP A 360 -13.52 -0.60 18.52
CA ASP A 360 -12.89 -1.67 19.33
C ASP A 360 -11.35 -1.67 19.13
N ILE A 361 -10.66 -0.62 19.55
CA ILE A 361 -9.20 -0.49 19.36
C ILE A 361 -8.47 -1.47 20.29
N GLY A 362 -7.47 -2.20 19.76
CA GLY A 362 -6.72 -3.19 20.53
C GLY A 362 -7.49 -4.49 20.83
N ALA A 363 -8.74 -4.63 20.38
CA ALA A 363 -9.47 -5.88 20.47
C ALA A 363 -8.88 -6.90 19.47
N ILE A 364 -8.48 -8.07 19.98
CA ILE A 364 -8.04 -9.19 19.15
C ILE A 364 -9.23 -10.13 18.97
N PRO A 365 -9.64 -10.48 17.74
CA PRO A 365 -10.73 -11.42 17.53
C PRO A 365 -10.36 -12.79 18.14
N CYS A 366 -11.16 -13.24 19.11
CA CYS A 366 -11.01 -14.56 19.71
C CYS A 366 -11.32 -15.64 18.67
N LYS A 367 -10.41 -16.60 18.48
CA LYS A 367 -10.70 -17.81 17.73
C LYS A 367 -11.69 -18.64 18.54
N LEU A 368 -12.93 -18.74 18.07
CA LEU A 368 -13.86 -19.74 18.58
C LEU A 368 -13.28 -21.11 18.19
N VAL A 369 -12.89 -21.89 19.20
CA VAL A 369 -12.34 -23.24 19.05
C VAL A 369 -13.47 -24.24 18.93
#